data_AF-A0A7K0WES3-F1
#
_entry.id   AF-A0A7K0WES3-F1
#
_cell.length_a   1.000
_cell.length_b   1.000
_cell.length_c   1.000
_cell.angle_alpha   90.00
_cell.angle_beta   90.00
_cell.angle_gamma   90.00
#
_symmetry.space_group_name_H-M   'P 1'
#
loop_
_entity.id
_entity.type
_entity.pdbx_description
1 polymer ?
#
loop_
_entity_poly.entity_id
_entity_poly.type
_entity_poly.pdbx_seq_one_letter_code
_entity_poly.pdbx_strand_id
1 'polypeptide(L)'
;MTQSPFLYMKENSPTVLWNDSADPKELKDALNWGIVGATCNPVIALTAIKADAPHWVSRIKEYAKSHPAATEDEIGWAMVKELSTNAAKLLEGEFEKYNGRNGRLSIQTDPRNFRNAQALAEQAVEFSQLAKNMIVKIPVTTEAISAFEEATYQGVSLNATVSFSVAQTVAVAEAIERGLMRREAEGLDISTMGPVCTIMVGRVDDWVKVSAEKLG
;
A
#
# COMPACT_ATOMS: atom_id res chain seq x y z
N MET A 1 23.51 4.94 -25.66
CA MET A 1 22.26 4.42 -25.06
C MET A 1 21.50 5.59 -24.50
N THR A 2 20.25 5.78 -24.89
CA THR A 2 19.36 6.78 -24.26
C THR A 2 19.10 6.35 -22.82
N GLN A 3 19.21 7.29 -21.89
CA GLN A 3 18.89 7.07 -20.48
C GLN A 3 17.44 6.57 -20.34
N SER A 4 17.19 5.62 -19.42
CA SER A 4 15.83 5.14 -19.13
C SER A 4 14.92 6.33 -18.78
N PRO A 5 13.69 6.42 -19.32
CA PRO A 5 12.74 7.47 -18.96
C PRO A 5 12.50 7.59 -17.45
N PHE A 6 12.55 6.46 -16.73
CA PHE A 6 12.41 6.44 -15.27
C PHE A 6 13.59 7.11 -14.56
N LEU A 7 14.82 6.85 -15.02
CA LEU A 7 16.01 7.51 -14.48
C LEU A 7 16.00 9.00 -14.80
N TYR A 8 15.59 9.37 -16.01
CA TYR A 8 15.41 10.78 -16.36
C TYR A 8 14.41 11.48 -15.44
N MET A 9 13.23 10.89 -15.20
CA MET A 9 12.22 11.46 -14.30
C MET A 9 12.72 11.59 -12.85
N LYS A 10 13.44 10.58 -12.35
CA LYS A 10 14.06 10.61 -11.02
C LYS A 10 15.08 11.73 -10.86
N GLU A 11 15.89 11.97 -11.90
CA GLU A 11 16.97 12.96 -11.85
C GLU A 11 16.47 14.39 -12.13
N ASN A 12 15.37 14.54 -12.86
CA ASN A 12 14.87 15.83 -13.35
C ASN A 12 13.53 16.26 -12.74
N SER A 13 13.02 15.56 -11.72
CA SER A 13 11.79 15.94 -11.03
C SER A 13 11.82 15.55 -9.55
N PRO A 14 10.98 16.19 -8.70
CA PRO A 14 10.79 15.76 -7.31
C PRO A 14 9.93 14.49 -7.19
N THR A 15 9.43 13.94 -8.30
CA THR A 15 8.52 12.79 -8.29
C THR A 15 9.28 11.54 -7.88
N VAL A 16 8.80 10.89 -6.82
CA VAL A 16 9.28 9.57 -6.42
C VAL A 16 8.47 8.50 -7.12
N LEU A 17 9.14 7.63 -7.86
CA LEU A 17 8.49 6.55 -8.61
C LEU A 17 8.29 5.32 -7.73
N TRP A 18 7.09 4.74 -7.81
CA TRP A 18 6.71 3.50 -7.14
C TRP A 18 6.20 2.49 -8.18
N ASN A 19 6.46 1.21 -7.97
CA ASN A 19 5.99 0.12 -8.82
C ASN A 19 4.60 -0.33 -8.36
N ASP A 20 3.61 -0.39 -9.26
CA ASP A 20 2.27 -0.90 -8.91
C ASP A 20 2.21 -2.44 -8.98
N SER A 21 3.17 -3.09 -8.33
CA SER A 21 3.34 -4.54 -8.26
C SER A 21 4.16 -4.95 -7.04
N ALA A 22 3.86 -6.13 -6.51
CA ALA A 22 4.60 -6.79 -5.44
C ALA A 22 5.35 -8.04 -5.91
N ASP A 23 5.41 -8.30 -7.23
CA ASP A 23 6.22 -9.40 -7.77
C ASP A 23 7.71 -9.12 -7.49
N PRO A 24 8.42 -10.01 -6.78
CA PRO A 24 9.84 -9.85 -6.49
C PRO A 24 10.74 -9.65 -7.72
N LYS A 25 10.38 -10.21 -8.88
CA LYS A 25 11.15 -10.07 -10.11
C LYS A 25 10.98 -8.67 -10.71
N GLU A 26 9.74 -8.22 -10.86
CA GLU A 26 9.43 -6.88 -11.36
C GLU A 26 9.99 -5.81 -10.43
N LEU A 27 9.92 -6.02 -9.11
CA LEU A 27 10.43 -5.08 -8.13
C LEU A 27 11.97 -4.92 -8.18
N LYS A 28 12.70 -6.01 -8.43
CA LYS A 28 14.16 -5.94 -8.63
C LYS A 28 14.53 -5.16 -9.89
N ASP A 29 13.79 -5.36 -10.98
CA ASP A 29 14.00 -4.60 -12.22
C ASP A 29 13.67 -3.11 -12.02
N ALA A 30 12.56 -2.82 -11.31
CA ALA A 30 12.14 -1.46 -10.98
C ALA A 30 13.21 -0.69 -10.17
N LEU A 31 13.83 -1.35 -9.19
CA LEU A 31 14.94 -0.76 -8.41
C LEU A 31 16.12 -0.33 -9.29
N ASN A 32 16.46 -1.12 -10.32
CA ASN A 32 17.51 -0.77 -11.28
C ASN A 32 17.19 0.50 -12.10
N TRP A 33 15.91 0.85 -12.19
CA TRP A 33 15.43 2.06 -12.87
C TRP A 33 15.19 3.23 -11.92
N GLY A 34 15.56 3.10 -10.64
CA GLY A 34 15.43 4.15 -9.65
C GLY A 34 14.02 4.29 -9.05
N ILE A 35 13.18 3.26 -9.19
CA ILE A 35 11.87 3.16 -8.54
C ILE A 35 12.09 2.61 -7.13
N VAL A 36 11.53 3.27 -6.11
CA VAL A 36 11.95 3.07 -4.71
C VAL A 36 10.78 2.76 -3.77
N GLY A 37 9.64 2.35 -4.31
CA GLY A 37 8.51 1.90 -3.52
C GLY A 37 7.64 0.95 -4.33
N ALA A 38 6.72 0.27 -3.66
CA ALA A 38 5.84 -0.70 -4.28
C ALA A 38 4.45 -0.72 -3.62
N THR A 39 3.47 -1.28 -4.30
CA THR A 39 2.10 -1.46 -3.78
C THR A 39 1.62 -2.90 -3.98
N CYS A 40 0.75 -3.33 -3.08
CA CYS A 40 0.14 -4.65 -3.03
C CYS A 40 -1.32 -4.50 -2.59
N ASN A 41 -2.22 -4.50 -3.55
CA ASN A 41 -3.67 -4.68 -3.32
C ASN A 41 -4.05 -6.15 -3.59
N PRO A 42 -5.27 -6.61 -3.26
CA PRO A 42 -5.65 -8.01 -3.47
C PRO A 42 -5.50 -8.52 -4.91
N VAL A 43 -5.72 -7.65 -5.91
CA VAL A 43 -5.55 -8.02 -7.33
C VAL A 43 -4.07 -8.19 -7.66
N ILE A 44 -3.21 -7.27 -7.21
CA ILE A 44 -1.75 -7.35 -7.38
C ILE A 44 -1.20 -8.61 -6.69
N ALA A 45 -1.64 -8.90 -5.46
CA ALA A 45 -1.21 -10.08 -4.73
C ALA A 45 -1.56 -11.37 -5.48
N LEU A 46 -2.78 -11.48 -6.01
CA LEU A 46 -3.20 -12.61 -6.82
C LEU A 46 -2.35 -12.74 -8.11
N THR A 47 -2.05 -11.63 -8.78
CA THR A 47 -1.20 -11.61 -9.97
C THR A 47 0.21 -12.11 -9.66
N ALA A 48 0.85 -11.59 -8.60
CA ALA A 48 2.19 -12.01 -8.17
C ALA A 48 2.23 -13.48 -7.74
N ILE A 49 1.21 -13.96 -7.02
CA ILE A 49 1.08 -15.37 -6.63
C ILE A 49 0.99 -16.27 -7.86
N LYS A 50 0.23 -15.86 -8.89
CA LYS A 50 0.11 -16.62 -10.14
C LYS A 50 1.38 -16.60 -10.98
N ALA A 51 2.16 -15.52 -10.93
CA ALA A 51 3.41 -15.38 -11.69
C ALA A 51 4.46 -16.43 -11.27
N ASP A 52 4.47 -16.85 -10.00
CA ASP A 52 5.28 -17.96 -9.49
C ASP A 52 4.42 -19.08 -8.88
N ALA A 53 3.48 -19.59 -9.68
CA ALA A 53 2.55 -20.63 -9.25
C ALA A 53 3.23 -21.88 -8.63
N PRO A 54 4.37 -22.41 -9.16
CA PRO A 54 5.03 -23.56 -8.54
C PRO A 54 5.44 -23.31 -7.09
N HIS A 55 6.02 -22.14 -6.78
CA HIS A 55 6.41 -21.76 -5.43
C HIS A 55 5.18 -21.60 -4.52
N TRP A 56 4.22 -20.77 -4.93
CA TRP A 56 3.09 -20.42 -4.07
C TRP A 56 2.11 -21.56 -3.86
N VAL A 57 1.88 -22.43 -4.86
CA VAL A 57 1.05 -23.63 -4.67
C VAL A 57 1.69 -24.57 -3.64
N SER A 58 3.02 -24.72 -3.63
CA SER A 58 3.72 -25.48 -2.61
C SER A 58 3.55 -24.85 -1.24
N ARG A 59 3.74 -23.53 -1.14
CA ARG A 59 3.64 -22.77 0.10
C ARG A 59 2.23 -22.80 0.71
N ILE A 60 1.20 -22.66 -0.12
CA ILE A 60 -0.22 -22.78 0.28
C ILE A 60 -0.50 -24.16 0.88
N LYS A 61 -0.04 -25.25 0.22
CA LYS A 61 -0.23 -26.62 0.73
C LYS A 61 0.46 -26.85 2.06
N GLU A 62 1.67 -26.32 2.23
CA GLU A 62 2.42 -26.39 3.49
C GLU A 62 1.71 -25.63 4.62
N TYR A 63 1.23 -24.41 4.33
CA TYR A 63 0.49 -23.61 5.29
C TYR A 63 -0.80 -24.32 5.73
N ALA A 64 -1.60 -24.81 4.76
CA ALA A 64 -2.82 -25.56 5.05
C ALA A 64 -2.57 -26.84 5.87
N LYS A 65 -1.47 -27.54 5.60
CA LYS A 65 -1.07 -28.74 6.38
C LYS A 65 -0.69 -28.41 7.82
N SER A 66 -0.01 -27.29 8.05
CA SER A 66 0.40 -26.83 9.38
C SER A 66 -0.72 -26.13 10.16
N HIS A 67 -1.74 -25.65 9.47
CA HIS A 67 -2.91 -24.97 10.04
C HIS A 67 -4.21 -25.66 9.59
N PRO A 68 -4.50 -26.88 10.09
CA PRO A 68 -5.60 -27.69 9.57
C PRO A 68 -7.00 -27.10 9.81
N ALA A 69 -7.12 -26.12 10.72
CA ALA A 69 -8.36 -25.41 11.00
C ALA A 69 -8.49 -24.09 10.22
N ALA A 70 -7.46 -23.67 9.47
CA ALA A 70 -7.49 -22.42 8.73
C ALA A 70 -8.49 -22.49 7.57
N THR A 71 -9.29 -21.44 7.45
CA THR A 71 -10.18 -21.17 6.33
C THR A 71 -9.40 -20.74 5.09
N GLU A 72 -10.04 -20.80 3.92
CA GLU A 72 -9.44 -20.30 2.67
C GLU A 72 -9.06 -18.82 2.76
N ASP A 73 -9.87 -18.02 3.47
CA ASP A 73 -9.60 -16.61 3.73
C ASP A 73 -8.33 -16.41 4.57
N GLU A 74 -8.17 -17.17 5.65
CA GLU A 74 -6.98 -17.09 6.52
C GLU A 74 -5.72 -17.51 5.76
N ILE A 75 -5.81 -18.57 4.95
CA ILE A 75 -4.72 -19.01 4.08
C ILE A 75 -4.38 -17.92 3.06
N GLY A 76 -5.39 -17.34 2.40
CA GLY A 76 -5.21 -16.26 1.43
C GLY A 76 -4.51 -15.05 2.04
N TRP A 77 -4.97 -14.57 3.19
CA TRP A 77 -4.35 -13.46 3.91
C TRP A 77 -2.95 -13.79 4.42
N ALA A 78 -2.67 -15.03 4.82
CA ALA A 78 -1.32 -15.44 5.16
C ALA A 78 -0.37 -15.31 3.97
N MET A 79 -0.80 -15.71 2.76
CA MET A 79 0.02 -15.57 1.55
C MET A 79 0.20 -14.10 1.14
N VAL A 80 -0.82 -13.26 1.27
CA VAL A 80 -0.72 -11.81 1.01
C VAL A 80 0.28 -11.16 1.97
N LYS A 81 0.23 -11.51 3.26
CA LYS A 81 1.16 -11.03 4.28
C LYS A 81 2.59 -11.48 3.96
N GLU A 82 2.79 -12.75 3.64
CA GLU A 82 4.11 -13.30 3.31
C GLU A 82 4.70 -12.68 2.05
N LEU A 83 3.92 -12.57 0.96
CA LEU A 83 4.32 -11.89 -0.27
C LEU A 83 4.76 -10.45 0.03
N SER A 84 3.97 -9.75 0.84
CA SER A 84 4.23 -8.35 1.17
C SER A 84 5.51 -8.22 2.01
N THR A 85 5.69 -9.02 3.06
CA THR A 85 6.93 -9.03 3.84
C THR A 85 8.16 -9.31 2.97
N ASN A 86 8.05 -10.25 2.02
CA ASN A 86 9.14 -10.58 1.10
C ASN A 86 9.47 -9.41 0.15
N ALA A 87 8.47 -8.77 -0.44
CA ALA A 87 8.65 -7.63 -1.33
C ALA A 87 9.21 -6.40 -0.57
N ALA A 88 8.76 -6.18 0.66
CA ALA A 88 9.25 -5.12 1.52
C ALA A 88 10.73 -5.25 1.85
N LYS A 89 11.19 -6.48 2.09
CA LYS A 89 12.60 -6.78 2.36
C LYS A 89 13.52 -6.31 1.22
N LEU A 90 13.05 -6.37 -0.02
CA LEU A 90 13.81 -5.89 -1.19
C LEU A 90 14.00 -4.36 -1.20
N LEU A 91 13.13 -3.62 -0.49
CA LEU A 91 13.14 -2.16 -0.44
C LEU A 91 13.88 -1.59 0.78
N GLU A 92 14.36 -2.42 1.71
CA GLU A 92 14.98 -1.96 2.95
C GLU A 92 16.21 -1.06 2.71
N GLY A 93 17.01 -1.34 1.69
CA GLY A 93 18.17 -0.50 1.35
C GLY A 93 17.77 0.91 0.95
N GLU A 94 16.66 1.06 0.21
CA GLU A 94 16.12 2.39 -0.11
C GLU A 94 15.44 3.03 1.11
N PHE A 95 14.84 2.22 1.99
CA PHE A 95 14.23 2.73 3.22
C PHE A 95 15.26 3.40 4.13
N GLU A 96 16.40 2.74 4.33
CA GLU A 96 17.52 3.28 5.11
C GLU A 96 18.12 4.53 4.44
N LYS A 97 18.38 4.45 3.13
CA LYS A 97 18.92 5.56 2.34
C LYS A 97 18.06 6.82 2.39
N TYR A 98 16.74 6.68 2.47
CA TYR A 98 15.80 7.80 2.53
C TYR A 98 15.25 8.08 3.93
N ASN A 99 15.92 7.60 4.99
CA ASN A 99 15.54 7.82 6.39
C ASN A 99 14.07 7.49 6.67
N GLY A 100 13.59 6.40 6.07
CA GLY A 100 12.23 5.89 6.24
C GLY A 100 11.14 6.61 5.44
N ARG A 101 11.45 7.67 4.67
CA ARG A 101 10.44 8.36 3.86
C ARG A 101 10.04 7.56 2.61
N ASN A 102 11.02 6.96 1.93
CA ASN A 102 10.82 6.09 0.77
C ASN A 102 11.26 4.66 1.09
N GLY A 103 11.38 3.78 0.09
CA GLY A 103 11.74 2.37 0.31
C GLY A 103 10.61 1.57 0.96
N ARG A 104 9.36 1.93 0.69
CA ARG A 104 8.19 1.38 1.37
C ARG A 104 7.39 0.46 0.46
N LEU A 105 6.82 -0.59 1.05
CA LEU A 105 5.80 -1.41 0.40
C LEU A 105 4.44 -1.10 0.99
N SER A 106 3.48 -0.85 0.10
CA SER A 106 2.09 -0.65 0.49
C SER A 106 1.30 -1.96 0.51
N ILE A 107 0.68 -2.30 1.63
CA ILE A 107 -0.22 -3.47 1.75
C ILE A 107 -1.65 -3.01 2.06
N GLN A 108 -2.65 -3.51 1.31
CA GLN A 108 -4.04 -3.11 1.51
C GLN A 108 -4.77 -3.94 2.55
N THR A 109 -5.50 -3.26 3.43
CA THR A 109 -6.52 -3.82 4.34
C THR A 109 -7.61 -4.58 3.57
N ASP A 110 -8.36 -5.41 4.28
CA ASP A 110 -9.48 -6.16 3.71
C ASP A 110 -10.58 -5.21 3.25
N PRO A 111 -10.85 -5.10 1.93
CA PRO A 111 -11.84 -4.17 1.41
C PRO A 111 -13.27 -4.52 1.86
N ARG A 112 -13.53 -5.74 2.38
CA ARG A 112 -14.83 -6.11 2.94
C ARG A 112 -15.16 -5.32 4.21
N ASN A 113 -14.15 -4.80 4.90
CA ASN A 113 -14.29 -3.98 6.10
C ASN A 113 -14.51 -2.49 5.81
N PHE A 114 -14.79 -2.08 4.57
CA PHE A 114 -14.90 -0.65 4.17
C PHE A 114 -15.89 0.21 4.98
N ARG A 115 -16.83 -0.41 5.72
CA ARG A 115 -17.79 0.26 6.63
C ARG A 115 -17.44 0.14 8.11
N ASN A 116 -16.41 -0.61 8.45
CA ASN A 116 -16.00 -0.87 9.83
C ASN A 116 -14.65 -0.19 10.08
N ALA A 117 -14.70 1.07 10.52
CA ALA A 117 -13.52 1.89 10.79
C ALA A 117 -12.59 1.23 11.81
N GLN A 118 -13.15 0.63 12.86
CA GLN A 118 -12.38 -0.02 13.90
C GLN A 118 -11.59 -1.21 13.34
N ALA A 119 -12.24 -2.10 12.58
CA ALA A 119 -11.57 -3.24 11.97
C ALA A 119 -10.48 -2.80 10.97
N LEU A 120 -10.69 -1.72 10.22
CA LEU A 120 -9.68 -1.16 9.32
C LEU A 120 -8.46 -0.62 10.10
N ALA A 121 -8.68 0.09 11.21
CA ALA A 121 -7.61 0.62 12.05
C ALA A 121 -6.81 -0.51 12.73
N GLU A 122 -7.50 -1.50 13.30
CA GLU A 122 -6.87 -2.67 13.94
C GLU A 122 -6.00 -3.45 12.94
N GLN A 123 -6.53 -3.73 11.76
CA GLN A 123 -5.77 -4.42 10.72
C GLN A 123 -4.63 -3.55 10.17
N ALA A 124 -4.79 -2.23 10.12
CA ALA A 124 -3.69 -1.35 9.75
C ALA A 124 -2.55 -1.38 10.75
N VAL A 125 -2.85 -1.45 12.05
CA VAL A 125 -1.82 -1.65 13.07
C VAL A 125 -1.15 -3.01 12.90
N GLU A 126 -1.92 -4.11 12.73
CA GLU A 126 -1.36 -5.45 12.48
C GLU A 126 -0.42 -5.43 11.27
N PHE A 127 -0.87 -4.88 10.14
CA PHE A 127 -0.10 -4.89 8.90
C PHE A 127 1.12 -3.99 8.97
N SER A 128 1.08 -2.89 9.72
CA SER A 128 2.25 -2.03 9.90
C SER A 128 3.44 -2.73 10.59
N GLN A 129 3.15 -3.79 11.35
CA GLN A 129 4.15 -4.54 12.11
C GLN A 129 4.81 -5.67 11.29
N LEU A 130 4.32 -5.95 10.07
CA LEU A 130 4.86 -7.02 9.21
C LEU A 130 6.30 -6.78 8.76
N ALA A 131 6.69 -5.52 8.60
CA ALA A 131 8.07 -5.10 8.34
C ALA A 131 8.25 -3.60 8.64
N LYS A 132 9.50 -3.17 8.91
CA LYS A 132 9.83 -1.77 9.29
C LYS A 132 9.40 -0.71 8.27
N ASN A 133 9.27 -1.09 7.00
CA ASN A 133 8.98 -0.23 5.87
C ASN A 133 7.58 -0.44 5.28
N MET A 134 6.62 -0.89 6.09
CA MET A 134 5.22 -0.99 5.65
C MET A 134 4.54 0.37 5.58
N ILE A 135 3.68 0.53 4.58
CA ILE A 135 2.66 1.58 4.53
C ILE A 135 1.30 0.92 4.27
N VAL A 136 0.31 1.14 5.14
CA VAL A 136 -0.95 0.39 5.04
C VAL A 136 -1.96 1.15 4.20
N LYS A 137 -2.51 0.48 3.20
CA LYS A 137 -3.51 1.02 2.30
C LYS A 137 -4.93 0.81 2.83
N ILE A 138 -5.71 1.88 2.91
CA ILE A 138 -7.12 1.88 3.33
C ILE A 138 -7.95 2.57 2.24
N PRO A 139 -9.10 2.00 1.80
CA PRO A 139 -9.99 2.66 0.86
C PRO A 139 -10.68 3.87 1.50
N VAL A 140 -10.75 4.99 0.77
CA VAL A 140 -11.35 6.23 1.26
C VAL A 140 -12.87 6.20 1.10
N THR A 141 -13.53 5.81 2.18
CA THR A 141 -14.98 5.91 2.38
C THR A 141 -15.28 6.88 3.52
N THR A 142 -16.51 7.39 3.60
CA THR A 142 -16.93 8.25 4.70
C THR A 142 -16.77 7.54 6.04
N GLU A 143 -17.11 6.26 6.10
CA GLU A 143 -16.99 5.41 7.28
C GLU A 143 -15.53 5.17 7.69
N ALA A 144 -14.59 5.11 6.73
CA ALA A 144 -13.19 4.85 7.01
C ALA A 144 -12.40 6.08 7.48
N ILE A 145 -12.94 7.30 7.41
CA ILE A 145 -12.20 8.52 7.78
C ILE A 145 -11.67 8.47 9.21
N SER A 146 -12.46 7.98 10.18
CA SER A 146 -12.00 7.84 11.56
C SER A 146 -10.90 6.78 11.73
N ALA A 147 -10.85 5.77 10.85
CA ALA A 147 -9.77 4.78 10.84
C ALA A 147 -8.43 5.40 10.44
N PHE A 148 -8.43 6.38 9.53
CA PHE A 148 -7.20 7.08 9.15
C PHE A 148 -6.60 7.86 10.32
N GLU A 149 -7.43 8.59 11.06
CA GLU A 149 -6.98 9.34 12.23
C GLU A 149 -6.42 8.40 13.30
N GLU A 150 -7.17 7.35 13.65
CA GLU A 150 -6.79 6.45 14.73
C GLU A 150 -5.54 5.62 14.37
N ALA A 151 -5.48 5.00 13.18
CA ALA A 151 -4.30 4.25 12.78
C ALA A 151 -3.05 5.15 12.66
N THR A 152 -3.21 6.41 12.21
CA THR A 152 -2.10 7.38 12.20
C THR A 152 -1.64 7.70 13.63
N TYR A 153 -2.56 7.94 14.57
CA TYR A 153 -2.22 8.14 15.98
C TYR A 153 -1.47 6.93 16.57
N GLN A 154 -1.85 5.72 16.19
CA GLN A 154 -1.14 4.48 16.56
C GLN A 154 0.23 4.30 15.88
N GLY A 155 0.65 5.24 15.02
CA GLY A 155 1.98 5.25 14.39
C GLY A 155 2.04 4.58 13.02
N VAL A 156 0.89 4.28 12.40
CA VAL A 156 0.83 3.64 11.08
C VAL A 156 1.03 4.69 9.99
N SER A 157 1.99 4.47 9.08
CA SER A 157 2.03 5.21 7.82
C SER A 157 0.94 4.68 6.89
N LEU A 158 0.09 5.56 6.37
CA LEU A 158 -1.08 5.17 5.58
C LEU A 158 -1.00 5.57 4.11
N ASN A 159 -1.54 4.72 3.23
CA ASN A 159 -1.82 5.00 1.83
C ASN A 159 -3.33 5.08 1.63
N ALA A 160 -3.88 6.28 1.55
CA ALA A 160 -5.29 6.47 1.27
C ALA A 160 -5.59 6.17 -0.20
N THR A 161 -6.37 5.13 -0.48
CA THR A 161 -6.62 4.67 -1.85
C THR A 161 -8.07 4.82 -2.28
N VAL A 162 -8.34 4.62 -3.58
CA VAL A 162 -9.70 4.72 -4.15
C VAL A 162 -10.27 6.15 -3.96
N SER A 163 -9.39 7.15 -4.03
CA SER A 163 -9.78 8.57 -4.04
C SER A 163 -10.02 9.03 -5.47
N PHE A 164 -11.19 9.62 -5.73
CA PHE A 164 -11.60 10.10 -7.06
C PHE A 164 -11.92 11.59 -7.07
N SER A 165 -11.95 12.24 -5.91
CA SER A 165 -12.31 13.65 -5.78
C SER A 165 -11.37 14.38 -4.83
N VAL A 166 -11.23 15.69 -5.05
CA VAL A 166 -10.48 16.59 -4.16
C VAL A 166 -11.06 16.54 -2.74
N ALA A 167 -12.39 16.51 -2.60
CA ALA A 167 -13.04 16.45 -1.29
C ALA A 167 -12.66 15.19 -0.48
N GLN A 168 -12.59 14.03 -1.12
CA GLN A 168 -12.09 12.80 -0.48
C GLN A 168 -10.64 12.95 -0.02
N THR A 169 -9.78 13.50 -0.87
CA THR A 169 -8.36 13.71 -0.55
C THR A 169 -8.17 14.67 0.62
N VAL A 170 -8.92 15.78 0.67
CA VAL A 170 -8.86 16.75 1.78
C VAL A 170 -9.34 16.13 3.08
N ALA A 171 -10.48 15.42 3.08
CA ALA A 171 -11.02 14.81 4.29
C ALA A 171 -10.06 13.79 4.94
N VAL A 172 -9.34 13.03 4.12
CA VAL A 172 -8.29 12.11 4.59
C VAL A 172 -7.09 12.88 5.12
N ALA A 173 -6.63 13.91 4.40
CA ALA A 173 -5.47 14.69 4.82
C ALA A 173 -5.70 15.32 6.20
N GLU A 174 -6.88 15.89 6.43
CA GLU A 174 -7.28 16.44 7.73
C GLU A 174 -7.33 15.36 8.83
N ALA A 175 -7.80 14.15 8.53
CA ALA A 175 -7.83 13.05 9.49
C ALA A 175 -6.42 12.56 9.87
N ILE A 176 -5.54 12.43 8.89
CA ILE A 176 -4.13 12.09 9.11
C ILE A 176 -3.44 13.19 9.92
N GLU A 177 -3.67 14.47 9.60
CA GLU A 177 -3.11 15.60 10.34
C GLU A 177 -3.53 15.58 11.82
N ARG A 178 -4.82 15.37 12.12
CA ARG A 178 -5.30 15.22 13.50
C ARG A 178 -4.62 14.06 14.23
N GLY A 179 -4.45 12.92 13.55
CA GLY A 179 -3.76 11.75 14.11
C GLY A 179 -2.29 12.03 14.44
N LEU A 180 -1.57 12.70 13.52
CA LEU A 180 -0.18 13.12 13.73
C LEU A 180 -0.06 14.12 14.87
N MET A 181 -0.93 15.14 14.92
CA MET A 181 -0.92 16.15 15.99
C MET A 181 -1.18 15.54 17.37
N ARG A 182 -2.16 14.63 17.48
CA ARG A 182 -2.43 13.89 18.73
C ARG A 182 -1.20 13.10 19.18
N ARG A 183 -0.56 12.39 18.25
CA ARG A 183 0.62 11.55 18.52
C ARG A 183 1.83 12.39 18.96
N GLU A 184 2.11 13.47 18.25
CA GLU A 184 3.22 14.38 18.55
C GLU A 184 3.04 15.10 19.90
N ALA A 185 1.81 15.48 20.24
CA ALA A 185 1.48 16.11 21.53
C ALA A 185 1.82 15.21 22.74
N GLU A 186 1.83 13.88 22.54
CA GLU A 186 2.22 12.88 23.54
C GLU A 186 3.72 12.50 23.47
N GLY A 187 4.50 13.16 22.60
CA GLY A 187 5.93 12.90 22.42
C GLY A 187 6.24 11.58 21.70
N LEU A 188 5.25 10.98 21.03
CA LEU A 188 5.41 9.75 20.29
C LEU A 188 6.04 10.01 18.91
N ASP A 189 6.91 9.11 18.46
CA ASP A 189 7.69 9.30 17.22
C ASP A 189 6.81 9.34 15.96
N ILE A 190 7.07 10.33 15.11
CA ILE A 190 6.50 10.51 13.77
C ILE A 190 7.58 10.66 12.67
N SER A 191 8.87 10.58 13.03
CA SER A 191 9.99 10.96 12.17
C SER A 191 10.06 10.16 10.87
N THR A 192 9.68 8.89 10.92
CA THR A 192 9.66 8.00 9.76
C THR A 192 8.30 7.99 9.05
N MET A 193 7.25 8.56 9.62
CA MET A 193 5.91 8.46 9.06
C MET A 193 5.80 9.20 7.71
N GLY A 194 5.25 8.51 6.71
CA GLY A 194 5.15 9.02 5.34
C GLY A 194 3.81 8.65 4.72
N PRO A 195 2.70 9.29 5.11
CA PRO A 195 1.40 9.02 4.52
C PRO A 195 1.33 9.51 3.07
N VAL A 196 0.56 8.82 2.24
CA VAL A 196 0.30 9.19 0.85
C VAL A 196 -1.20 9.12 0.55
N CYS A 197 -1.66 9.95 -0.39
CA CYS A 197 -3.01 9.85 -0.93
C CYS A 197 -2.93 9.47 -2.42
N THR A 198 -3.44 8.27 -2.75
CA THR A 198 -3.56 7.78 -4.11
C THR A 198 -4.83 8.33 -4.75
N ILE A 199 -4.66 9.16 -5.78
CA ILE A 199 -5.73 9.70 -6.62
C ILE A 199 -5.81 8.88 -7.91
N MET A 200 -6.99 8.34 -8.21
CA MET A 200 -7.19 7.43 -9.34
C MET A 200 -7.37 8.20 -10.65
N VAL A 201 -6.32 8.30 -11.47
CA VAL A 201 -6.39 9.04 -12.75
C VAL A 201 -7.07 8.21 -13.85
N GLY A 202 -6.54 7.03 -14.19
CA GLY A 202 -7.04 6.26 -15.34
C GLY A 202 -8.52 5.87 -15.24
N ARG A 203 -9.02 5.59 -14.04
CA ARG A 203 -10.44 5.27 -13.81
C ARG A 203 -11.36 6.49 -13.97
N VAL A 204 -10.86 7.69 -13.65
CA VAL A 204 -11.61 8.93 -13.89
C VAL A 204 -11.67 9.19 -15.40
N ASP A 205 -10.56 9.01 -16.12
CA ASP A 205 -10.55 9.15 -17.58
C ASP A 205 -11.51 8.17 -18.27
N ASP A 206 -11.51 6.89 -17.85
CA ASP A 206 -12.47 5.89 -18.35
C ASP A 206 -13.92 6.34 -18.12
N TRP A 207 -14.23 6.85 -16.91
CA TRP A 207 -15.57 7.32 -16.58
C TRP A 207 -15.99 8.54 -17.41
N VAL A 208 -15.08 9.49 -17.64
CA VAL A 208 -15.33 10.68 -18.46
C VAL A 208 -15.62 10.27 -19.90
N LYS A 209 -14.86 9.33 -20.47
CA LYS A 209 -15.11 8.81 -21.83
C LYS A 209 -16.51 8.19 -21.94
N VAL A 210 -16.85 7.29 -21.03
CA VAL A 210 -18.18 6.65 -20.99
C VAL A 210 -19.30 7.67 -20.82
N SER A 211 -19.06 8.73 -20.04
CA SER A 211 -20.05 9.80 -19.82
C SER A 211 -20.23 10.66 -21.08
N ALA A 212 -19.14 11.01 -21.76
CA ALA A 212 -19.19 11.77 -23.01
C ALA A 212 -19.93 10.99 -24.11
N GLU A 213 -19.60 9.71 -24.32
CA GLU A 213 -20.27 8.84 -25.31
C GLU A 213 -21.80 8.75 -25.10
N LYS A 214 -22.26 8.84 -23.85
CA LYS A 214 -23.70 8.84 -23.53
C LYS A 214 -24.40 10.17 -23.84
N LEU A 215 -23.65 11.28 -23.87
CA LEU A 215 -24.18 12.62 -24.13
C LEU A 215 -24.21 12.97 -25.62
N GLY A 216 -23.46 12.23 -26.46
CA GLY A 216 -23.32 12.48 -27.90
C GLY A 216 -22.11 13.36 -28.22
#